data_AF-A0A662GJJ1-F1
#
_entry.id   AF-A0A662GJJ1-F1
#
_cell.length_a   1.000
_cell.length_b   1.000
_cell.length_c   1.000
_cell.angle_alpha   90.00
_cell.angle_beta   90.00
_cell.angle_gamma   90.00
#
_symmetry.space_group_name_H-M   'P 1'
#
loop_
_entity.id
_entity.type
_entity.pdbx_description
1 polymer ?
#
loop_
_entity_poly.entity_id
_entity_poly.type
_entity_poly.pdbx_seq_one_letter_code
_entity_poly.pdbx_strand_id
1 'polypeptide(L)'
;MAKIKFKGLLDLGEKEILKFYPDLKPFLDEIKERGWSYAFTDIVGEAEAVLDLEKLSFRLHYYPPRIERFEEEGKYTIEAEIGASPPAMLKVLSVEEFKIRISSEHSWSAVKIDPQKKVITYIEGVLYDYLFSKEKTPQKLSEAREVYEIAKFLIEEKGFKPEDKYVVERYKELVDLFEKPYSFDISLELTVKNEDKVPGWREFLNQLSEFFYERGLLMKLKEEKKQFLPGKKPIP
;
A
#
# COMPACT_ATOMS: atom_id res chain seq x y z
N MET A 1 25.08 -35.01 -11.32
CA MET A 1 23.78 -34.32 -11.14
C MET A 1 22.94 -35.04 -10.09
N ALA A 2 22.47 -34.33 -9.06
CA ALA A 2 21.61 -34.87 -8.02
C ALA A 2 20.25 -34.17 -8.02
N LYS A 3 19.19 -34.94 -7.79
CA LYS A 3 17.84 -34.41 -7.58
C LYS A 3 17.67 -34.16 -6.10
N ILE A 4 17.38 -32.93 -5.73
CA ILE A 4 17.12 -32.57 -4.34
C ILE A 4 15.71 -32.00 -4.21
N LYS A 5 15.09 -32.31 -3.08
CA LYS A 5 13.88 -31.63 -2.63
C LYS A 5 14.31 -30.51 -1.69
N PHE A 6 13.75 -29.34 -1.88
CA PHE A 6 13.98 -28.21 -1.00
C PHE A 6 12.67 -27.50 -0.71
N LYS A 7 12.63 -26.83 0.44
CA LYS A 7 11.52 -25.99 0.90
C LYS A 7 12.05 -24.58 1.06
N GLY A 8 11.33 -23.60 0.54
CA GLY A 8 11.74 -22.20 0.64
C GLY A 8 10.95 -21.27 -0.26
N LEU A 9 11.51 -20.08 -0.49
CA LEU A 9 10.97 -19.10 -1.42
C LEU A 9 11.08 -19.63 -2.85
N LEU A 10 9.97 -19.61 -3.57
CA LEU A 10 9.88 -20.03 -4.97
C LEU A 10 9.52 -18.83 -5.84
N ASP A 11 10.06 -18.78 -7.05
CA ASP A 11 9.66 -17.82 -8.07
C ASP A 11 8.73 -18.53 -9.08
N LEU A 12 7.42 -18.40 -8.88
CA LEU A 12 6.40 -19.11 -9.67
C LEU A 12 5.47 -18.12 -10.38
N GLY A 13 5.14 -18.44 -11.63
CA GLY A 13 4.11 -17.73 -12.37
C GLY A 13 2.68 -18.15 -11.98
N GLU A 14 1.70 -17.32 -12.34
CA GLU A 14 0.27 -17.51 -12.09
C GLU A 14 -0.20 -18.94 -12.44
N LYS A 15 0.21 -19.46 -13.59
CA LYS A 15 -0.19 -20.81 -14.06
C LYS A 15 0.22 -21.92 -13.09
N GLU A 16 1.37 -21.82 -12.45
CA GLU A 16 1.81 -22.85 -11.50
C GLU A 16 1.05 -22.75 -10.19
N ILE A 17 0.78 -21.54 -9.70
CA ILE A 17 0.04 -21.33 -8.45
C ILE A 17 -1.42 -21.78 -8.60
N LEU A 18 -2.07 -21.45 -9.73
CA LEU A 18 -3.46 -21.85 -10.00
C LEU A 18 -3.66 -23.36 -10.19
N LYS A 19 -2.60 -24.15 -10.41
CA LYS A 19 -2.72 -25.62 -10.35
C LYS A 19 -3.02 -26.11 -8.93
N PHE A 20 -2.46 -25.44 -7.92
CA PHE A 20 -2.67 -25.77 -6.52
C PHE A 20 -3.89 -25.06 -5.93
N TYR A 21 -4.19 -23.86 -6.42
CA TYR A 21 -5.30 -23.02 -5.92
C TYR A 21 -6.22 -22.53 -7.06
N PRO A 22 -6.94 -23.45 -7.75
CA PRO A 22 -7.79 -23.08 -8.88
C PRO A 22 -8.95 -22.15 -8.50
N ASP A 23 -9.44 -22.24 -7.26
CA ASP A 23 -10.57 -21.46 -6.75
C ASP A 23 -10.26 -19.95 -6.62
N LEU A 24 -8.99 -19.55 -6.74
CA LEU A 24 -8.61 -18.13 -6.76
C LEU A 24 -8.94 -17.46 -8.09
N LYS A 25 -9.07 -18.23 -9.16
CA LYS A 25 -9.20 -17.67 -10.51
C LYS A 25 -10.36 -16.67 -10.64
N PRO A 26 -11.59 -16.94 -10.15
CA PRO A 26 -12.68 -15.97 -10.22
C PRO A 26 -12.37 -14.65 -9.52
N PHE A 27 -11.70 -14.70 -8.36
CA PHE A 27 -11.29 -13.51 -7.62
C PHE A 27 -10.23 -12.70 -8.36
N LEU A 28 -9.27 -13.37 -8.99
CA LEU A 28 -8.24 -12.73 -9.81
C LEU A 28 -8.81 -12.10 -11.08
N ASP A 29 -9.77 -12.76 -11.70
CA ASP A 29 -10.47 -12.23 -12.88
C ASP A 29 -11.27 -10.98 -12.51
N GLU A 30 -11.95 -10.97 -11.35
CA GLU A 30 -12.67 -9.79 -10.85
C GLU A 30 -11.75 -8.59 -10.57
N ILE A 31 -10.53 -8.82 -10.05
CA ILE A 31 -9.51 -7.76 -9.91
C ILE A 31 -9.21 -7.13 -11.28
N LYS A 32 -9.01 -7.97 -12.30
CA LYS A 32 -8.71 -7.52 -13.68
C LYS A 32 -9.89 -6.78 -14.30
N GLU A 33 -11.12 -7.26 -14.10
CA GLU A 33 -12.35 -6.62 -14.60
C GLU A 33 -12.56 -5.21 -14.03
N ARG A 34 -12.08 -4.94 -12.82
CA ARG A 34 -12.09 -3.61 -12.20
C ARG A 34 -10.97 -2.67 -12.71
N GLY A 35 -10.18 -3.12 -13.68
CA GLY A 35 -9.05 -2.35 -14.24
C GLY A 35 -7.80 -2.38 -13.37
N TRP A 36 -7.75 -3.24 -12.36
CA TRP A 36 -6.59 -3.39 -11.49
C TRP A 36 -5.67 -4.50 -11.98
N SER A 37 -4.41 -4.46 -11.54
CA SER A 37 -3.43 -5.49 -11.80
C SER A 37 -3.03 -6.20 -10.52
N TYR A 38 -2.50 -7.41 -10.63
CA TYR A 38 -1.98 -8.15 -9.48
C TYR A 38 -0.68 -8.88 -9.80
N ALA A 39 0.06 -9.20 -8.74
CA ALA A 39 1.23 -10.06 -8.79
C ALA A 39 1.28 -10.96 -7.56
N PHE A 40 1.71 -12.21 -7.77
CA PHE A 40 2.03 -13.12 -6.67
C PHE A 40 3.40 -12.77 -6.10
N THR A 41 3.51 -12.80 -4.77
CA THR A 41 4.71 -12.44 -4.02
C THR A 41 4.84 -13.34 -2.80
N ASP A 42 6.03 -13.38 -2.19
CA ASP A 42 6.31 -14.15 -0.97
C ASP A 42 5.86 -15.63 -1.08
N ILE A 43 6.08 -16.26 -2.24
CA ILE A 43 5.62 -17.62 -2.50
C ILE A 43 6.55 -18.59 -1.79
N VAL A 44 6.03 -19.35 -0.83
CA VAL A 44 6.74 -20.39 -0.09
C VAL A 44 6.18 -21.74 -0.49
N GLY A 45 7.06 -22.70 -0.79
CA GLY A 45 6.63 -24.05 -1.15
C GLY A 45 7.77 -25.04 -1.20
N GLU A 46 7.46 -26.25 -1.67
CA GLU A 46 8.42 -27.32 -1.89
C GLU A 46 8.62 -27.57 -3.38
N ALA A 47 9.87 -27.74 -3.81
CA ALA A 47 10.22 -28.02 -5.19
C ALA A 47 11.36 -29.04 -5.31
N GLU A 48 11.43 -29.67 -6.47
CA GLU A 48 12.53 -30.54 -6.88
C GLU A 48 13.42 -29.80 -7.88
N ALA A 49 14.72 -29.74 -7.61
CA ALA A 49 15.71 -29.14 -8.50
C ALA A 49 16.82 -30.12 -8.83
N VAL A 50 17.44 -29.93 -10.01
CA VAL A 50 18.70 -30.61 -10.35
C VAL A 50 19.85 -29.74 -9.89
N LEU A 51 20.70 -30.29 -9.04
CA LEU A 51 21.98 -29.71 -8.70
C LEU A 51 23.11 -30.40 -9.45
N ASP A 52 24.01 -29.60 -9.96
CA ASP A 52 25.30 -30.05 -10.45
C ASP A 52 26.30 -30.11 -9.30
N LEU A 53 26.46 -31.30 -8.72
CA LEU A 53 27.32 -31.51 -7.56
C LEU A 53 28.80 -31.14 -7.82
N GLU A 54 29.24 -31.17 -9.08
CA GLU A 54 30.62 -30.82 -9.45
C GLU A 54 30.89 -29.32 -9.39
N LYS A 55 29.82 -28.50 -9.41
CA LYS A 55 29.91 -27.03 -9.36
C LYS A 55 29.54 -26.45 -8.01
N LEU A 56 29.13 -27.28 -7.05
CA LEU A 56 28.79 -26.82 -5.71
C LEU A 56 30.06 -26.51 -4.93
N SER A 57 30.10 -25.32 -4.34
CA SER A 57 31.08 -25.00 -3.30
C SER A 57 30.43 -25.14 -1.94
N PHE A 58 31.02 -25.99 -1.09
CA PHE A 58 30.54 -26.23 0.27
C PHE A 58 31.42 -25.47 1.26
N ARG A 59 30.80 -24.75 2.19
CA ARG A 59 31.47 -24.12 3.32
C ARG A 59 31.06 -24.83 4.59
N LEU A 60 32.05 -25.33 5.33
CA LEU A 60 31.85 -25.91 6.66
C LEU A 60 32.03 -24.82 7.70
N HIS A 61 30.97 -24.51 8.43
CA HIS A 61 30.99 -23.61 9.57
C HIS A 61 31.02 -24.42 10.85
N TYR A 62 31.98 -24.11 11.74
CA TYR A 62 32.02 -24.64 13.09
C TYR A 62 31.64 -23.54 14.08
N TYR A 63 30.61 -23.81 14.86
CA TYR A 63 30.11 -22.95 15.92
C TYR A 63 30.54 -23.56 17.25
N PRO A 64 31.63 -23.05 17.86
CA PRO A 64 32.09 -23.56 19.15
C PRO A 64 31.02 -23.33 20.24
N PRO A 65 30.95 -24.22 21.24
CA PRO A 65 29.98 -24.10 22.33
C PRO A 65 30.18 -22.79 23.09
N ARG A 66 29.08 -22.08 23.39
CA ARG A 66 29.12 -20.83 24.14
C ARG A 66 29.10 -21.12 25.64
N ILE A 67 30.22 -20.84 26.30
CA ILE A 67 30.47 -21.08 27.73
C ILE A 67 29.40 -20.41 28.62
N GLU A 68 28.84 -19.28 28.20
CA GLU A 68 27.84 -18.52 28.97
C GLU A 68 26.42 -19.12 28.98
N ARG A 69 26.11 -20.09 28.10
CA ARG A 69 24.74 -20.63 27.94
C ARG A 69 24.58 -22.10 28.35
N PHE A 70 25.62 -22.77 28.85
CA PHE A 70 25.60 -24.22 29.11
C PHE A 70 25.08 -25.02 27.91
N GLU A 71 25.38 -24.60 26.67
CA GLU A 71 25.15 -25.46 25.49
C GLU A 71 26.29 -26.48 25.42
N GLU A 72 25.96 -27.77 25.59
CA GLU A 72 26.95 -28.84 25.82
C GLU A 72 27.78 -29.25 24.59
N GLU A 73 27.36 -28.92 23.36
CA GLU A 73 28.06 -29.35 22.14
C GLU A 73 28.18 -28.25 21.07
N GLY A 74 29.36 -28.19 20.44
CA GLY A 74 29.59 -27.32 19.28
C GLY A 74 28.82 -27.81 18.06
N LYS A 75 28.33 -26.88 17.23
CA LYS A 75 27.52 -27.21 16.05
C LYS A 75 28.34 -27.08 14.78
N TYR A 76 28.17 -28.03 13.87
CA TYR A 76 28.70 -27.92 12.50
C TYR A 76 27.54 -27.65 11.54
N THR A 77 27.77 -26.78 10.56
CA THR A 77 26.79 -26.47 9.52
C THR A 77 27.50 -26.48 8.18
N ILE A 78 26.94 -27.20 7.20
CA ILE A 78 27.42 -27.21 5.83
C ILE A 78 26.49 -26.32 5.01
N GLU A 79 27.03 -25.25 4.45
CA GLU A 79 26.32 -24.37 3.52
C GLU A 79 26.83 -24.64 2.11
N ALA A 80 25.93 -24.69 1.14
CA ALA A 80 26.28 -24.91 -0.26
C ALA A 80 25.86 -23.69 -1.10
N GLU A 81 26.83 -23.05 -1.76
CA GLU A 81 26.56 -21.97 -2.69
C GLU A 81 26.28 -22.57 -4.07
N ILE A 82 25.03 -22.44 -4.54
CA ILE A 82 24.54 -23.05 -5.79
C ILE A 82 24.89 -22.18 -7.02
N GLY A 83 25.20 -20.90 -6.80
CA GLY A 83 25.55 -19.92 -7.84
C GLY A 83 24.67 -18.66 -7.76
N ALA A 84 24.92 -17.70 -8.66
CA ALA A 84 24.19 -16.42 -8.70
C ALA A 84 22.77 -16.52 -9.28
N SER A 85 22.45 -17.64 -9.94
CA SER A 85 21.14 -17.90 -10.55
C SER A 85 20.44 -19.07 -9.86
N PRO A 86 19.11 -19.02 -9.71
CA PRO A 86 18.37 -20.14 -9.12
C PRO A 86 18.56 -21.42 -9.95
N PRO A 87 18.69 -22.59 -9.30
CA PRO A 87 18.80 -23.86 -10.01
C PRO A 87 17.55 -24.11 -10.85
N ALA A 88 17.72 -24.77 -11.99
CA ALA A 88 16.60 -25.14 -12.85
C ALA A 88 15.61 -26.04 -12.08
N MET A 89 14.43 -25.51 -11.77
CA MET A 89 13.37 -26.25 -11.10
C MET A 89 12.82 -27.31 -12.05
N LEU A 90 12.84 -28.57 -11.61
CA LEU A 90 12.22 -29.68 -12.35
C LEU A 90 10.71 -29.69 -12.15
N LYS A 91 10.28 -29.49 -10.91
CA LYS A 91 8.89 -29.66 -10.52
C LYS A 91 8.59 -28.93 -9.22
N VAL A 92 7.47 -28.23 -9.18
CA VAL A 92 6.85 -27.74 -7.94
C VAL A 92 6.05 -28.88 -7.32
N LEU A 93 6.32 -29.19 -6.06
CA LEU A 93 5.65 -30.25 -5.31
C LEU A 93 4.46 -29.69 -4.53
N SER A 94 4.63 -28.51 -3.93
CA SER A 94 3.57 -27.79 -3.21
C SER A 94 3.81 -26.29 -3.26
N VAL A 95 2.72 -25.54 -3.14
CA VAL A 95 2.73 -24.13 -2.77
C VAL A 95 2.02 -24.08 -1.43
N GLU A 96 2.69 -23.57 -0.39
CA GLU A 96 2.17 -23.56 0.97
C GLU A 96 1.58 -22.21 1.32
N GLU A 97 2.34 -21.15 1.10
CA GLU A 97 1.94 -19.77 1.38
C GLU A 97 2.29 -18.87 0.19
N PHE A 98 1.50 -17.84 -0.03
CA PHE A 98 1.82 -16.77 -0.97
C PHE A 98 0.95 -15.55 -0.64
N LYS A 99 1.37 -14.39 -1.13
CA LYS A 99 0.62 -13.15 -1.03
C LYS A 99 0.30 -12.61 -2.40
N ILE A 100 -0.82 -11.91 -2.51
CA ILE A 100 -1.21 -11.20 -3.73
C ILE A 100 -1.04 -9.71 -3.48
N ARG A 101 -0.24 -9.06 -4.31
CA ARG A 101 -0.11 -7.61 -4.38
C ARG A 101 -1.06 -7.11 -5.46
N ILE A 102 -1.94 -6.17 -5.12
CA ILE A 102 -2.88 -5.52 -6.03
C ILE A 102 -2.41 -4.09 -6.28
N SER A 103 -2.44 -3.67 -7.54
CA SER A 103 -2.05 -2.33 -7.99
C SER A 103 -3.14 -1.74 -8.86
N SER A 104 -3.29 -0.42 -8.82
CA SER A 104 -4.15 0.34 -9.72
C SER A 104 -3.31 0.99 -10.83
N GLU A 105 -3.92 1.85 -11.64
CA GLU A 105 -3.23 2.61 -12.70
C GLU A 105 -2.14 3.51 -12.13
N HIS A 106 -2.42 4.21 -11.02
CA HIS A 106 -1.51 5.20 -10.45
C HIS A 106 -0.76 4.72 -9.20
N SER A 107 -1.24 3.67 -8.52
CA SER A 107 -0.61 3.15 -7.29
C SER A 107 -0.06 1.74 -7.48
N TRP A 108 1.26 1.64 -7.62
CA TRP A 108 1.95 0.35 -7.57
C TRP A 108 1.92 -0.21 -6.14
N SER A 109 1.56 -1.48 -5.98
CA SER A 109 1.47 -2.12 -4.66
C SER A 109 0.47 -1.49 -3.67
N ALA A 110 -0.66 -0.97 -4.17
CA ALA A 110 -1.71 -0.35 -3.38
C ALA A 110 -2.13 -1.17 -2.14
N VAL A 111 -2.36 -2.48 -2.30
CA VAL A 111 -2.76 -3.38 -1.21
C VAL A 111 -2.09 -4.74 -1.36
N LYS A 112 -1.64 -5.36 -0.26
CA LYS A 112 -1.12 -6.74 -0.22
C LYS A 112 -1.99 -7.61 0.66
N ILE A 113 -2.42 -8.76 0.15
CA ILE A 113 -3.31 -9.69 0.84
C ILE A 113 -2.69 -11.08 0.97
N ASP A 114 -3.09 -11.79 2.03
CA ASP A 114 -2.98 -13.24 2.12
C ASP A 114 -4.39 -13.81 1.85
N PRO A 115 -4.61 -14.41 0.66
CA PRO A 115 -5.94 -14.88 0.27
C PRO A 115 -6.36 -16.15 1.02
N GLN A 116 -5.42 -16.95 1.54
CA GLN A 116 -5.73 -18.17 2.28
C GLN A 116 -6.20 -17.84 3.69
N LYS A 117 -5.52 -16.91 4.36
CA LYS A 117 -5.89 -16.39 5.68
C LYS A 117 -7.01 -15.35 5.60
N LYS A 118 -7.33 -14.89 4.39
CA LYS A 118 -8.34 -13.85 4.10
C LYS A 118 -8.05 -12.55 4.85
N VAL A 119 -6.78 -12.14 4.85
CA VAL A 119 -6.31 -10.92 5.53
C VAL A 119 -5.60 -9.96 4.60
N ILE A 120 -5.69 -8.67 4.93
CA ILE A 120 -4.90 -7.60 4.32
C ILE A 120 -3.66 -7.40 5.17
N THR A 121 -2.51 -7.69 4.59
CA THR A 121 -1.18 -7.60 5.23
C THR A 121 -0.54 -6.22 5.07
N TYR A 122 -1.02 -5.43 4.11
CA TYR A 122 -0.47 -4.11 3.82
C TYR A 122 -1.46 -3.26 3.04
N ILE A 123 -1.52 -1.97 3.39
CA ILE A 123 -2.18 -0.91 2.62
C ILE A 123 -1.16 0.21 2.46
N GLU A 124 -0.98 0.68 1.22
CA GLU A 124 -0.01 1.71 0.88
C GLU A 124 -0.29 3.02 1.64
N GLY A 125 0.78 3.62 2.15
CA GLY A 125 0.75 4.80 3.01
C GLY A 125 0.82 6.10 2.21
N VAL A 126 -0.14 6.32 1.31
CA VAL A 126 -0.16 7.44 0.34
C VAL A 126 -0.20 8.84 0.97
N LEU A 127 -0.52 8.93 2.27
CA LEU A 127 -0.62 10.19 3.02
C LEU A 127 0.56 10.47 3.96
N TYR A 128 1.53 9.55 4.11
CA TYR A 128 2.64 9.76 5.06
C TYR A 128 3.51 10.97 4.66
N ASP A 129 3.65 11.23 3.36
CA ASP A 129 4.28 12.46 2.86
C ASP A 129 3.33 13.67 2.81
N TYR A 130 2.01 13.49 2.83
CA TYR A 130 1.04 14.60 2.77
C TYR A 130 1.04 15.42 4.07
N LEU A 131 1.22 14.77 5.22
CA LEU A 131 1.30 15.45 6.52
C LEU A 131 2.61 16.23 6.72
N PHE A 132 3.65 15.93 5.93
CA PHE A 132 4.99 16.51 6.08
C PHE A 132 5.51 17.29 4.86
N SER A 133 4.88 17.17 3.67
CA SER A 133 5.30 17.87 2.46
C SER A 133 4.24 18.88 1.98
N LYS A 134 4.68 20.12 1.77
CA LYS A 134 3.83 21.27 1.38
C LYS A 134 3.39 21.26 -0.09
N GLU A 135 3.75 20.24 -0.85
CA GLU A 135 3.39 20.12 -2.26
C GLU A 135 2.16 19.22 -2.42
N LYS A 136 1.00 19.86 -2.43
CA LYS A 136 -0.27 19.24 -2.82
C LYS A 136 -0.23 18.93 -4.32
N THR A 137 0.30 17.76 -4.70
CA THR A 137 0.17 17.26 -6.07
C THR A 137 -1.15 16.49 -6.24
N PRO A 138 -2.00 16.83 -7.23
CA PRO A 138 -3.24 16.11 -7.55
C PRO A 138 -3.09 14.59 -7.71
N GLN A 139 -1.91 14.13 -8.15
CA GLN A 139 -1.57 12.70 -8.31
C GLN A 139 -1.69 11.91 -7.00
N LYS A 140 -1.32 12.50 -5.86
CA LYS A 140 -1.39 11.81 -4.56
C LYS A 140 -2.82 11.52 -4.09
N LEU A 141 -3.78 12.37 -4.47
CA LEU A 141 -5.18 12.18 -4.08
C LEU A 141 -5.87 11.13 -4.94
N SER A 142 -5.57 11.08 -6.25
CA SER A 142 -6.06 10.01 -7.14
C SER A 142 -5.47 8.65 -6.73
N GLU A 143 -4.18 8.59 -6.41
CA GLU A 143 -3.54 7.39 -5.87
C GLU A 143 -4.20 6.95 -4.55
N ALA A 144 -4.41 7.89 -3.62
CA ALA A 144 -5.13 7.60 -2.38
C ALA A 144 -6.56 7.10 -2.61
N ARG A 145 -7.25 7.65 -3.61
CA ARG A 145 -8.59 7.22 -3.96
C ARG A 145 -8.61 5.79 -4.47
N GLU A 146 -7.66 5.42 -5.32
CA GLU A 146 -7.53 4.07 -5.85
C GLU A 146 -7.16 3.05 -4.77
N VAL A 147 -6.21 3.40 -3.89
CA VAL A 147 -5.86 2.55 -2.73
C VAL A 147 -7.09 2.34 -1.84
N TYR A 148 -7.87 3.39 -1.61
CA TYR A 148 -9.11 3.32 -0.84
C TYR A 148 -10.15 2.41 -1.51
N GLU A 149 -10.38 2.53 -2.82
CA GLU A 149 -11.35 1.71 -3.54
C GLU A 149 -10.99 0.22 -3.50
N ILE A 150 -9.70 -0.11 -3.67
CA ILE A 150 -9.21 -1.49 -3.54
C ILE A 150 -9.40 -1.99 -2.10
N ALA A 151 -9.00 -1.21 -1.09
CA ALA A 151 -9.12 -1.61 0.31
C ALA A 151 -10.59 -1.80 0.72
N LYS A 152 -11.47 -0.88 0.31
CA LYS A 152 -12.91 -0.95 0.55
C LYS A 152 -13.52 -2.20 -0.09
N PHE A 153 -13.21 -2.46 -1.36
CA PHE A 153 -13.65 -3.68 -2.05
C PHE A 153 -13.27 -4.95 -1.30
N LEU A 154 -12.01 -5.05 -0.87
CA LEU A 154 -11.53 -6.22 -0.15
C LEU A 154 -12.23 -6.41 1.21
N ILE A 155 -12.43 -5.32 1.96
CA ILE A 155 -13.02 -5.38 3.30
C ILE A 155 -14.54 -5.57 3.24
N GLU A 156 -15.24 -4.75 2.48
CA GLU A 156 -16.71 -4.70 2.49
C GLU A 156 -17.34 -5.75 1.57
N GLU A 157 -16.82 -5.92 0.36
CA GLU A 157 -17.42 -6.85 -0.61
C GLU A 157 -16.85 -8.27 -0.47
N LYS A 158 -15.54 -8.40 -0.19
CA LYS A 158 -14.88 -9.71 -0.09
C LYS A 158 -14.72 -10.20 1.35
N GLY A 159 -14.89 -9.36 2.35
CA GLY A 159 -14.83 -9.75 3.76
C GLY A 159 -13.42 -10.09 4.23
N PHE A 160 -12.39 -9.48 3.65
CA PHE A 160 -11.02 -9.55 4.17
C PHE A 160 -10.91 -8.74 5.46
N LYS A 161 -10.06 -9.21 6.37
CA LYS A 161 -9.78 -8.53 7.64
C LYS A 161 -8.39 -7.89 7.63
N PRO A 162 -8.19 -6.73 8.24
CA PRO A 162 -6.84 -6.22 8.52
C PRO A 162 -6.04 -7.21 9.36
N GLU A 163 -4.78 -7.46 9.00
CA GLU A 163 -3.88 -8.37 9.74
C GLU A 163 -3.51 -7.80 11.11
N ASP A 164 -3.23 -6.49 11.16
CA ASP A 164 -2.75 -5.83 12.37
C ASP A 164 -3.33 -4.42 12.54
N LYS A 165 -2.94 -3.78 13.65
CA LYS A 165 -3.37 -2.41 14.00
C LYS A 165 -2.89 -1.37 12.98
N TYR A 166 -1.74 -1.57 12.36
CA TYR A 166 -1.19 -0.65 11.38
C TYR A 166 -2.05 -0.62 10.11
N VAL A 167 -2.47 -1.79 9.62
CA VAL A 167 -3.39 -1.90 8.48
C VAL A 167 -4.75 -1.26 8.81
N VAL A 168 -5.25 -1.44 10.04
CA VAL A 168 -6.48 -0.77 10.50
C VAL A 168 -6.33 0.75 10.48
N GLU A 169 -5.21 1.29 10.98
CA GLU A 169 -4.95 2.72 11.01
C GLU A 169 -4.87 3.31 9.60
N ARG A 170 -4.15 2.65 8.67
CA ARG A 170 -4.09 3.06 7.26
C ARG A 170 -5.45 3.08 6.58
N TYR A 171 -6.27 2.06 6.80
CA TYR A 171 -7.61 2.05 6.23
C TYR A 171 -8.50 3.16 6.82
N LYS A 172 -8.40 3.42 8.13
CA LYS A 172 -9.13 4.53 8.77
C LYS A 172 -8.73 5.90 8.20
N GLU A 173 -7.45 6.13 7.94
CA GLU A 173 -6.97 7.36 7.29
C GLU A 173 -7.68 7.58 5.93
N LEU A 174 -7.80 6.51 5.13
CA LEU A 174 -8.48 6.56 3.83
C LEU A 174 -9.99 6.78 3.97
N VAL A 175 -10.65 6.10 4.91
CA VAL A 175 -12.08 6.30 5.21
C VAL A 175 -12.35 7.73 5.68
N ASP A 176 -11.52 8.26 6.57
CA ASP A 176 -11.63 9.64 7.06
C ASP A 176 -11.43 10.66 5.94
N LEU A 177 -10.62 10.33 4.93
CA LEU A 177 -10.37 11.18 3.78
C LEU A 177 -11.52 11.18 2.76
N PHE A 178 -12.15 10.03 2.52
CA PHE A 178 -13.10 9.86 1.41
C PHE A 178 -14.57 9.66 1.80
N GLU A 179 -14.86 9.24 3.03
CA GLU A 179 -16.24 9.02 3.50
C GLU A 179 -16.74 10.12 4.43
N LYS A 180 -15.84 10.81 5.14
CA LYS A 180 -16.20 12.02 5.88
C LYS A 180 -16.07 13.24 4.97
N PRO A 181 -16.91 14.27 5.13
CA PRO A 181 -16.70 15.54 4.44
C PRO A 181 -15.36 16.14 4.87
N TYR A 182 -14.33 15.94 4.05
CA TYR A 182 -12.99 16.49 4.27
C TYR A 182 -13.05 18.01 4.13
N SER A 183 -12.89 18.71 5.27
CA SER A 183 -12.79 20.17 5.32
C SER A 183 -11.34 20.57 5.57
N PHE A 184 -10.83 21.53 4.79
CA PHE A 184 -9.51 22.14 5.00
C PHE A 184 -9.61 23.66 4.97
N ASP A 185 -8.71 24.34 5.68
CA ASP A 185 -8.70 25.80 5.77
C ASP A 185 -7.90 26.45 4.65
N ILE A 186 -8.37 27.61 4.18
CA ILE A 186 -7.67 28.50 3.26
C ILE A 186 -7.64 29.90 3.87
N SER A 187 -6.48 30.54 3.87
CA SER A 187 -6.31 31.96 4.23
C SER A 187 -5.89 32.75 3.00
N LEU A 188 -6.57 33.87 2.73
CA LEU A 188 -6.33 34.72 1.56
C LEU A 188 -5.92 36.12 2.03
N GLU A 189 -4.81 36.63 1.50
CA GLU A 189 -4.41 38.03 1.62
C GLU A 189 -4.54 38.70 0.24
N LEU A 190 -5.38 39.73 0.15
CA LEU A 190 -5.72 40.38 -1.12
C LEU A 190 -5.34 41.86 -1.05
N THR A 191 -4.66 42.33 -2.10
CA THR A 191 -4.30 43.75 -2.26
C THR A 191 -5.15 44.38 -3.36
N VAL A 192 -5.78 45.52 -3.06
CA VAL A 192 -6.60 46.24 -4.04
C VAL A 192 -5.69 46.89 -5.09
N LYS A 193 -5.88 46.49 -6.36
CA LYS A 193 -5.17 47.08 -7.51
C LYS A 193 -5.96 48.22 -8.17
N ASN A 194 -7.29 48.16 -8.12
CA ASN A 194 -8.20 49.16 -8.68
C ASN A 194 -9.48 49.16 -7.84
N GLU A 195 -9.76 50.26 -7.15
CA GLU A 195 -10.89 50.39 -6.22
C GLU A 195 -12.26 50.29 -6.91
N ASP A 196 -12.39 50.82 -8.14
CA ASP A 196 -13.66 50.86 -8.88
C ASP A 196 -14.17 49.47 -9.28
N LYS A 197 -13.29 48.46 -9.21
CA LYS A 197 -13.60 47.06 -9.57
C LYS A 197 -13.77 46.17 -8.35
N VAL A 198 -13.64 46.70 -7.14
CA VAL A 198 -13.80 45.91 -5.92
C VAL A 198 -15.29 45.67 -5.68
N PRO A 199 -15.78 44.42 -5.76
CA PRO A 199 -17.17 44.12 -5.47
C PRO A 199 -17.45 44.37 -3.98
N GLY A 200 -18.72 44.63 -3.65
CA GLY A 200 -19.13 44.72 -2.25
C GLY A 200 -18.88 43.40 -1.52
N TRP A 201 -18.67 43.43 -0.20
CA TRP A 201 -18.27 42.26 0.58
C TRP A 201 -19.16 41.01 0.37
N ARG A 202 -20.49 41.20 0.29
CA ARG A 202 -21.42 40.09 0.02
C ARG A 202 -21.29 39.52 -1.38
N GLU A 203 -21.12 40.38 -2.37
CA GLU A 203 -20.94 39.98 -3.76
C GLU A 203 -19.62 39.22 -3.92
N PHE A 204 -18.55 39.70 -3.28
CA PHE A 204 -17.27 39.03 -3.22
C PHE A 204 -17.37 37.61 -2.64
N LEU A 205 -18.05 37.46 -1.49
CA LEU A 205 -18.25 36.15 -0.86
C LEU A 205 -19.08 35.20 -1.71
N ASN A 206 -20.11 35.71 -2.40
CA ASN A 206 -20.93 34.92 -3.30
C ASN A 206 -20.11 34.43 -4.49
N GLN A 207 -19.31 35.31 -5.11
CA GLN A 207 -18.43 34.94 -6.22
C GLN A 207 -17.39 33.90 -5.82
N LEU A 208 -16.79 34.03 -4.62
CA LEU A 208 -15.89 33.01 -4.09
C LEU A 208 -16.61 31.68 -3.83
N SER A 209 -17.81 31.73 -3.25
CA SER A 209 -18.61 30.53 -3.00
C SER A 209 -18.96 29.82 -4.30
N GLU A 210 -19.37 30.56 -5.33
CA GLU A 210 -19.67 30.03 -6.66
C GLU A 210 -18.42 29.44 -7.32
N PHE A 211 -17.29 30.14 -7.27
CA PHE A 211 -16.01 29.66 -7.76
C PHE A 211 -15.62 28.29 -7.17
N PHE A 212 -15.77 28.11 -5.86
CA PHE A 212 -15.49 26.83 -5.19
C PHE A 212 -16.55 25.78 -5.51
N TYR A 213 -17.83 26.16 -5.55
CA TYR A 213 -18.93 25.25 -5.83
C TYR A 213 -18.84 24.63 -7.22
N GLU A 214 -18.54 25.44 -8.25
CA GLU A 214 -18.29 24.97 -9.62
C GLU A 214 -17.15 23.95 -9.72
N ARG A 215 -16.27 23.92 -8.70
CA ARG A 215 -15.11 23.01 -8.61
C ARG A 215 -15.35 21.87 -7.62
N GLY A 216 -16.60 21.64 -7.21
CA GLY A 216 -16.99 20.56 -6.30
C GLY A 216 -16.61 20.80 -4.85
N LEU A 217 -16.34 22.05 -4.45
CA LEU A 217 -15.93 22.42 -3.10
C LEU A 217 -17.02 23.25 -2.43
N LEU A 218 -17.35 22.91 -1.18
CA LEU A 218 -18.26 23.70 -0.35
C LEU A 218 -17.47 24.66 0.53
N MET A 219 -17.68 25.96 0.34
CA MET A 219 -17.03 27.00 1.12
C MET A 219 -17.77 27.23 2.44
N LYS A 220 -17.03 27.27 3.54
CA LYS A 220 -17.53 27.74 4.84
C LYS A 220 -16.58 28.81 5.37
N LEU A 221 -17.13 29.98 5.72
CA LEU A 221 -16.35 31.02 6.40
C LEU A 221 -16.17 30.65 7.87
N LYS A 222 -14.93 30.67 8.34
CA LYS A 222 -14.66 30.61 9.78
C LYS A 222 -14.95 31.98 10.38
N GLU A 223 -15.93 32.05 11.25
CA GLU A 223 -16.10 33.21 12.12
C GLU A 223 -14.93 33.23 13.12
N GLU A 224 -13.98 34.13 12.93
CA GLU A 224 -13.14 34.52 14.05
C GLU A 224 -14.05 35.14 15.11
N LYS A 225 -13.98 34.63 16.35
CA LYS A 225 -14.52 35.33 17.51
C LYS A 225 -13.80 36.69 17.58
N LYS A 226 -14.40 37.72 16.99
CA LYS A 226 -13.86 39.08 17.00
C LYS A 226 -13.74 39.54 18.45
N GLN A 227 -12.53 39.59 18.98
CA GLN A 227 -12.17 40.62 19.93
C GLN A 227 -12.35 41.95 19.20
N PHE A 228 -13.44 42.65 19.49
CA PHE A 228 -13.68 44.00 19.01
C PHE A 228 -12.50 44.89 19.40
N LEU A 229 -11.66 45.26 18.43
CA LEU A 229 -10.77 46.41 18.55
C LEU A 229 -11.56 47.63 18.03
N PRO A 230 -11.98 48.56 18.90
CA PRO A 230 -12.66 49.78 18.47
C PRO A 230 -11.64 50.67 17.76
N GLY A 231 -11.85 50.95 16.47
CA GLY A 231 -11.06 51.98 15.77
C GLY A 231 -10.80 51.78 14.28
N LYS A 232 -11.05 50.61 13.69
CA LYS A 232 -10.96 50.46 12.22
C LYS A 232 -12.35 50.62 11.62
N LYS A 233 -12.52 51.67 10.81
CA LYS A 233 -13.73 51.91 10.00
C LYS A 233 -14.11 50.62 9.26
N PRO A 234 -15.42 50.33 9.11
CA PRO A 234 -15.83 49.28 8.20
C PRO A 234 -15.40 49.70 6.79
N ILE A 235 -14.59 48.87 6.15
CA ILE A 235 -14.32 48.99 4.71
C ILE A 235 -15.58 48.42 4.00
N PRO A 236 -16.05 49.04 2.89
CA PRO A 236 -17.33 48.73 2.23
C PRO A 236 -17.59 47.25 1.90
#